data_AF-A0A971K4V1-F1
#
_entry.id   AF-A0A971K4V1-F1
#
_cell.length_a   1.000
_cell.length_b   1.000
_cell.length_c   1.000
_cell.angle_alpha   90.00
_cell.angle_beta   90.00
_cell.angle_gamma   90.00
#
_symmetry.space_group_name_H-M   'P 1'
#
loop_
_entity.id
_entity.type
_entity.pdbx_description
1 polymer ?
#
loop_
_entity_poly.entity_id
_entity_poly.type
_entity_poly.pdbx_seq_one_letter_code
_entity_poly.pdbx_strand_id
1 'polypeptide(L)'
;MKLFQLLALDIFANSEIVAGKRGLDKDVTWVNMMEILDSLEQLQPGELLISTGYGLTEGSPLAADIIGNLNERGLAGIAVQPGYYISEIPSSMIRQADELGFPIIRLQPKITFGKVTRAILDFLTQDRISRMELPISFPLRVLDNRRSGVLEEFFDDLLDGNFHSYNEALTRAGSVGLEISSPYKVAVVDPDIGDAGNRDVSHDLMMETRQLIMTHPLAPKNIHSRLKGNHIVLVYLAANTKTEEQTLFRNVASNVAEGVDRGGFFVGVGKTTKNWREFKDSYSQAITALEIGKRLFPSGKVAHYEDLGLYRLLCQIKDRNILREFM
;
A
#
# COMPACT_ATOMS: atom_id res chain seq x y z
N MET A 1 22.81 6.47 -1.11
CA MET A 1 22.87 5.16 -1.82
C MET A 1 23.64 5.39 -3.09
N LYS A 2 24.55 4.51 -3.51
CA LYS A 2 25.25 4.69 -4.79
C LYS A 2 24.33 4.39 -5.97
N LEU A 3 24.45 5.12 -7.08
CA LEU A 3 23.58 4.94 -8.25
C LEU A 3 23.64 3.51 -8.80
N PHE A 4 24.79 2.86 -8.84
CA PHE A 4 24.87 1.45 -9.28
C PHE A 4 24.06 0.50 -8.37
N GLN A 5 23.96 0.78 -7.08
CA GLN A 5 23.16 -0.01 -6.14
C GLN A 5 21.67 0.19 -6.40
N LEU A 6 21.27 1.43 -6.70
CA LEU A 6 19.89 1.74 -7.09
C LEU A 6 19.51 0.98 -8.37
N LEU A 7 20.38 0.98 -9.37
CA LEU A 7 20.11 0.31 -10.66
C LEU A 7 20.14 -1.22 -10.56
N ALA A 8 20.64 -1.78 -9.46
CA ALA A 8 20.59 -3.22 -9.19
C ALA A 8 19.21 -3.69 -8.68
N LEU A 9 18.29 -2.77 -8.35
CA LEU A 9 16.93 -3.12 -7.94
C LEU A 9 16.16 -3.76 -9.11
N ASP A 10 15.32 -4.76 -8.81
CA ASP A 10 14.55 -5.52 -9.80
C ASP A 10 13.73 -4.64 -10.76
N ILE A 11 13.27 -3.48 -10.29
CA ILE A 11 12.53 -2.53 -11.11
C ILE A 11 13.35 -1.99 -12.29
N PHE A 12 14.68 -1.90 -12.13
CA PHE A 12 15.62 -1.45 -13.14
C PHE A 12 16.30 -2.63 -13.89
N ALA A 13 15.94 -3.89 -13.62
CA ALA A 13 16.62 -5.07 -14.19
C ALA A 13 16.67 -5.08 -15.73
N ASN A 14 15.69 -4.45 -16.40
CA ASN A 14 15.64 -4.31 -17.85
C ASN A 14 15.96 -2.88 -18.34
N SER A 15 16.52 -2.05 -17.47
CA SER A 15 17.00 -0.71 -17.82
C SER A 15 18.46 -0.79 -18.25
N GLU A 16 18.85 0.06 -19.20
CA GLU A 16 20.17 0.02 -19.80
C GLU A 16 20.93 1.31 -19.47
N ILE A 17 22.20 1.20 -19.06
CA ILE A 17 23.06 2.37 -18.91
C ILE A 17 23.67 2.68 -20.28
N VAL A 18 23.13 3.70 -20.94
CA VAL A 18 23.48 4.04 -22.33
C VAL A 18 24.67 4.99 -22.44
N ALA A 19 24.98 5.76 -21.39
CA ALA A 19 26.11 6.69 -21.35
C ALA A 19 26.56 7.00 -19.92
N GLY A 20 27.75 7.58 -19.77
CA GLY A 20 28.22 8.19 -18.52
C GLY A 20 28.57 7.20 -17.41
N LYS A 21 28.99 5.98 -17.76
CA LYS A 21 29.25 4.88 -16.80
C LYS A 21 30.24 5.24 -15.67
N ARG A 22 31.10 6.24 -15.88
CA ARG A 22 32.04 6.74 -14.86
C ARG A 22 31.33 7.36 -13.64
N GLY A 23 30.09 7.84 -13.78
CA GLY A 23 29.34 8.48 -12.70
C GLY A 23 28.46 7.54 -11.87
N LEU A 24 28.53 6.23 -12.08
CA LEU A 24 27.66 5.26 -11.39
C LEU A 24 27.91 5.16 -9.87
N ASP A 25 29.04 5.66 -9.37
CA ASP A 25 29.34 5.76 -7.94
C ASP A 25 28.91 7.10 -7.30
N LYS A 26 28.12 7.92 -8.02
CA LYS A 26 27.48 9.09 -7.41
C LYS A 26 26.45 8.65 -6.36
N ASP A 27 26.36 9.42 -5.28
CA ASP A 27 25.32 9.23 -4.27
C ASP A 27 23.99 9.77 -4.77
N VAL A 28 22.98 8.90 -4.76
CA VAL A 28 21.58 9.23 -4.97
C VAL A 28 20.93 9.51 -3.61
N THR A 29 20.39 10.71 -3.47
CA THR A 29 19.66 11.18 -2.28
C THR A 29 18.16 11.06 -2.44
N TRP A 30 17.66 11.29 -3.65
CA TRP A 30 16.23 11.26 -4.00
C TRP A 30 16.04 11.00 -5.49
N VAL A 31 14.82 10.68 -5.90
CA VAL A 31 14.45 10.50 -7.30
C VAL A 31 13.29 11.40 -7.63
N ASN A 32 13.47 12.22 -8.64
CA ASN A 32 12.48 13.18 -9.10
C ASN A 32 12.01 12.82 -10.51
N MET A 33 10.76 13.12 -10.87
CA MET A 33 10.24 12.88 -12.21
C MET A 33 9.70 14.17 -12.80
N MET A 34 10.14 14.48 -14.02
CA MET A 34 9.68 15.64 -14.77
C MET A 34 9.35 15.24 -16.19
N GLU A 35 8.13 15.55 -16.60
CA GLU A 35 7.69 15.39 -17.98
C GLU A 35 8.25 16.52 -18.84
N ILE A 36 8.05 17.77 -18.43
CA ILE A 36 8.54 18.97 -19.12
C ILE A 36 9.82 19.46 -18.42
N LEU A 37 10.88 19.70 -19.18
CA LEU A 37 12.22 20.07 -18.69
C LEU A 37 12.52 21.57 -18.89
N ASP A 38 11.53 22.43 -18.63
CA ASP A 38 11.63 23.89 -18.83
C ASP A 38 12.17 24.64 -17.60
N SER A 39 11.93 24.12 -16.39
CA SER A 39 12.28 24.77 -15.12
C SER A 39 13.08 23.83 -14.20
N LEU A 40 14.40 23.77 -14.40
CA LEU A 40 15.31 22.90 -13.64
C LEU A 40 15.69 23.45 -12.25
N GLU A 41 15.18 24.63 -11.87
CA GLU A 41 15.53 25.36 -10.65
C GLU A 41 15.15 24.64 -9.35
N GLN A 42 14.12 23.80 -9.42
CA GLN A 42 13.59 23.07 -8.26
C GLN A 42 14.40 21.80 -7.95
N LEU A 43 15.25 21.36 -8.87
CA LEU A 43 16.08 20.16 -8.71
C LEU A 43 17.17 20.35 -7.66
N GLN A 44 17.36 19.33 -6.84
CA GLN A 44 18.38 19.34 -5.79
C GLN A 44 19.60 18.49 -6.17
N PRO A 45 20.80 18.82 -5.67
CA PRO A 45 21.97 17.97 -5.84
C PRO A 45 21.76 16.55 -5.31
N GLY A 46 22.31 15.55 -6.00
CA GLY A 46 22.17 14.14 -5.66
C GLY A 46 20.86 13.50 -6.14
N GLU A 47 19.98 14.24 -6.80
CA GLU A 47 18.76 13.67 -7.38
C GLU A 47 19.07 12.84 -8.64
N LEU A 48 18.37 11.72 -8.81
CA LEU A 48 18.22 11.06 -10.11
C LEU A 48 16.93 11.57 -10.76
N LEU A 49 17.04 12.15 -11.95
CA LEU A 49 15.88 12.65 -12.69
C LEU A 49 15.28 11.56 -13.58
N ILE A 50 13.97 11.40 -13.57
CA ILE A 50 13.22 10.52 -14.48
C ILE A 50 12.42 11.39 -15.46
N SER A 51 12.46 11.05 -16.75
CA SER A 51 11.69 11.78 -17.77
C SER A 51 11.20 10.89 -18.89
N THR A 52 10.07 11.25 -19.50
CA THR A 52 9.55 10.65 -20.75
C THR A 52 10.25 11.21 -21.99
N GLY A 53 11.15 12.19 -21.82
CA GLY A 53 11.93 12.78 -22.89
C GLY A 53 11.20 13.82 -23.72
N TYR A 54 10.15 14.46 -23.18
CA TYR A 54 9.46 15.55 -23.87
C TYR A 54 10.44 16.67 -24.26
N GLY A 55 10.48 17.04 -25.54
CA GLY A 55 11.37 18.07 -26.08
C GLY A 55 12.83 17.64 -26.29
N LEU A 56 13.21 16.40 -25.94
CA LEU A 56 14.56 15.86 -26.11
C LEU A 56 14.77 15.18 -27.48
N THR A 57 14.34 15.82 -28.56
CA THR A 57 14.55 15.30 -29.92
C THR A 57 15.97 15.59 -30.40
N GLU A 58 16.51 14.74 -31.28
CA GLU A 58 17.83 14.97 -31.91
C GLU A 58 17.91 16.37 -32.54
N GLY A 59 18.98 17.11 -32.26
CA GLY A 59 19.18 18.48 -32.73
C GLY A 59 18.37 19.57 -32.02
N SER A 60 17.56 19.24 -31.01
CA SER A 60 16.88 20.28 -30.22
C SER A 60 17.87 21.02 -29.30
N PRO A 61 17.70 22.34 -29.08
CA PRO A 61 18.54 23.09 -28.14
C PRO A 61 18.50 22.49 -26.73
N LEU A 62 17.32 22.03 -26.29
CA LEU A 62 17.15 21.39 -25.00
C LEU A 62 18.01 20.12 -24.88
N ALA A 63 18.04 19.25 -25.90
CA ALA A 63 18.86 18.04 -25.88
C ALA A 63 20.37 18.34 -25.91
N ALA A 64 20.79 19.49 -26.45
CA ALA A 64 22.20 19.90 -26.48
C ALA A 64 22.71 20.38 -25.11
N ASP A 65 21.84 21.00 -24.30
CA ASP A 65 22.25 21.67 -23.06
C ASP A 65 21.86 20.89 -21.79
N ILE A 66 20.86 20.00 -21.87
CA ILE A 66 20.26 19.38 -20.67
C ILE A 66 21.28 18.61 -19.81
N ILE A 67 22.19 17.83 -20.41
CA ILE A 67 23.13 17.01 -19.64
C ILE A 67 24.15 17.90 -18.92
N GLY A 68 24.63 18.97 -19.56
CA GLY A 68 25.47 19.98 -18.93
C GLY A 68 24.77 20.61 -17.73
N ASN A 69 23.55 21.11 -17.94
CA ASN A 69 22.74 21.76 -16.91
C ASN A 69 22.47 20.85 -15.70
N LEU A 70 22.12 19.58 -15.92
CA LEU A 70 21.87 18.63 -14.83
C LEU A 70 23.17 18.25 -14.10
N ASN A 71 24.28 18.12 -14.82
CA ASN A 71 25.57 17.80 -14.21
C ASN A 71 26.10 18.96 -13.36
N GLU A 72 25.99 20.21 -13.84
CA GLU A 72 26.38 21.41 -13.08
C GLU A 72 25.58 21.58 -11.79
N ARG A 73 24.29 21.21 -11.81
CA ARG A 73 23.42 21.18 -10.62
C ARG A 73 23.74 20.03 -9.66
N GLY A 74 24.65 19.13 -10.03
CA GLY A 74 25.10 18.03 -9.17
C GLY A 74 24.12 16.86 -9.10
N LEU A 75 23.29 16.65 -10.13
CA LEU A 75 22.44 15.46 -10.19
C LEU A 75 23.27 14.17 -10.30
N ALA A 76 22.70 13.09 -9.77
CA ALA A 76 23.28 11.76 -9.81
C ALA A 76 23.19 11.14 -11.20
N GLY A 77 22.18 11.49 -11.99
CA GLY A 77 22.00 11.03 -13.37
C GLY A 77 20.63 11.41 -13.94
N ILE A 78 20.34 10.95 -15.15
CA ILE A 78 19.00 11.00 -15.75
C ILE A 78 18.59 9.61 -16.26
N ALA A 79 17.35 9.22 -15.97
CA ALA A 79 16.71 8.03 -16.47
C ALA A 79 15.57 8.43 -17.42
N VAL A 80 15.71 8.10 -18.69
CA VAL A 80 14.78 8.48 -19.74
C VAL A 80 13.95 7.25 -20.11
N GLN A 81 12.64 7.41 -20.27
CA GLN A 81 11.70 6.39 -20.73
C GLN A 81 11.25 6.72 -22.15
N PRO A 82 11.94 6.22 -23.19
CA PRO A 82 11.51 6.37 -24.57
C PRO A 82 10.19 5.65 -24.84
N GLY A 83 9.48 6.06 -25.89
CA GLY A 83 8.25 5.43 -26.38
C GLY A 83 7.03 6.36 -26.41
N TYR A 84 7.07 7.50 -25.71
CA TYR A 84 6.00 8.52 -25.76
C TYR A 84 6.37 9.70 -26.66
N TYR A 85 7.48 10.37 -26.37
CA TYR A 85 7.89 11.61 -27.07
C TYR A 85 9.14 11.44 -27.94
N ILE A 86 10.01 10.51 -27.55
CA ILE A 86 11.21 10.16 -28.29
C ILE A 86 11.25 8.65 -28.48
N SER A 87 11.69 8.20 -29.67
CA SER A 87 11.95 6.79 -29.94
C SER A 87 13.28 6.33 -29.34
N GLU A 88 14.29 7.21 -29.40
CA GLU A 88 15.64 6.96 -28.91
C GLU A 88 16.20 8.21 -28.20
N ILE A 89 17.18 7.99 -27.32
CA ILE A 89 17.88 9.08 -26.62
C ILE A 89 18.87 9.72 -27.59
N PRO A 90 18.87 11.05 -27.76
CA PRO A 90 19.73 11.74 -28.71
C PRO A 90 21.22 11.42 -28.57
N SER A 91 21.89 11.36 -29.71
CA SER A 91 23.33 11.09 -29.83
C SER A 91 24.15 12.22 -29.20
N SER A 92 23.67 13.46 -29.26
CA SER A 92 24.26 14.62 -28.57
C SER A 92 24.32 14.42 -27.06
N MET A 93 23.21 13.96 -26.45
CA MET A 93 23.13 13.70 -25.02
C MET A 93 24.09 12.59 -24.60
N ILE A 94 24.14 11.48 -25.36
CA ILE A 94 25.04 10.34 -25.07
C ILE A 94 26.50 10.80 -25.05
N ARG A 95 26.93 11.55 -26.07
CA ARG A 95 28.31 12.05 -26.18
C ARG A 95 28.68 12.95 -25.01
N GLN A 96 27.82 13.93 -24.71
CA GLN A 96 28.03 14.89 -23.61
C GLN A 96 28.06 14.17 -22.25
N ALA A 97 27.19 13.17 -22.05
CA ALA A 97 27.17 12.34 -20.86
C ALA A 97 28.46 11.53 -20.66
N ASP A 98 29.01 10.92 -21.71
CA ASP A 98 30.26 10.19 -21.62
C ASP A 98 31.46 11.11 -21.29
N GLU A 99 31.51 12.29 -21.93
CA GLU A 99 32.53 13.32 -21.67
C GLU A 99 32.51 13.78 -20.20
N LEU A 100 31.33 14.11 -19.69
CA LEU A 100 31.12 14.57 -18.31
C LEU A 100 31.10 13.44 -17.28
N GLY A 101 31.01 12.18 -17.73
CA GLY A 101 30.76 11.03 -16.85
C GLY A 101 29.39 11.11 -16.16
N PHE A 102 28.40 11.74 -16.78
CA PHE A 102 27.05 11.91 -16.24
C PHE A 102 26.15 10.73 -16.68
N PRO A 103 25.68 9.87 -15.78
CA PRO A 103 24.94 8.66 -16.16
C PRO A 103 23.63 8.97 -16.87
N ILE A 104 23.42 8.32 -18.02
CA ILE A 104 22.12 8.24 -18.69
C ILE A 104 21.63 6.79 -18.66
N ILE A 105 20.42 6.60 -18.15
CA ILE A 105 19.74 5.30 -18.06
C ILE A 105 18.54 5.31 -19.00
N ARG A 106 18.42 4.30 -19.85
CA ARG A 106 17.23 4.02 -20.65
C ARG A 106 16.32 3.09 -19.85
N LEU A 107 15.14 3.57 -19.51
CA LEU A 107 14.10 2.82 -18.81
C LEU A 107 13.25 2.01 -19.79
N GLN A 108 12.75 0.87 -19.32
CA GLN A 108 11.77 0.06 -20.05
C GLN A 108 10.39 0.76 -20.10
N PRO A 109 9.58 0.59 -21.17
CA PRO A 109 8.31 1.30 -21.35
C PRO A 109 7.23 1.04 -20.30
N LYS A 110 7.36 -0.02 -19.49
CA LYS A 110 6.35 -0.48 -18.51
C LYS A 110 6.62 -0.01 -17.08
N ILE A 111 7.66 0.79 -16.85
CA ILE A 111 7.93 1.40 -15.55
C ILE A 111 6.95 2.56 -15.32
N THR A 112 6.40 2.64 -14.12
CA THR A 112 5.55 3.76 -13.69
C THR A 112 6.16 4.43 -12.48
N PHE A 113 5.94 5.74 -12.32
CA PHE A 113 6.46 6.53 -11.21
C PHE A 113 6.19 5.89 -9.84
N GLY A 114 4.94 5.46 -9.60
CA GLY A 114 4.57 4.82 -8.34
C GLY A 114 5.38 3.56 -8.02
N LYS A 115 5.79 2.79 -9.03
CA LYS A 115 6.67 1.62 -8.83
C LYS A 115 8.09 2.05 -8.47
N VAL A 116 8.62 3.08 -9.13
CA VAL A 116 9.97 3.61 -8.87
C VAL A 116 10.07 4.20 -7.49
N THR A 117 9.16 5.10 -7.14
CA THR A 117 9.10 5.72 -5.81
C THR A 117 9.01 4.66 -4.71
N ARG A 118 8.17 3.63 -4.89
CA ARG A 118 8.06 2.53 -3.92
C ARG A 118 9.36 1.73 -3.79
N ALA A 119 10.01 1.36 -4.90
CA ALA A 119 11.26 0.61 -4.87
C ALA A 119 12.39 1.38 -4.16
N ILE A 120 12.44 2.69 -4.33
CA ILE A 120 13.43 3.56 -3.67
C ILE A 120 13.13 3.71 -2.18
N LEU A 121 11.86 3.92 -1.81
CA LEU A 121 11.45 3.97 -0.40
C LEU A 121 11.73 2.64 0.32
N ASP A 122 11.44 1.51 -0.34
CA ASP A 122 11.76 0.18 0.16
C ASP A 122 13.28 0.02 0.35
N PHE A 123 14.10 0.49 -0.59
CA PHE A 123 15.56 0.42 -0.42
C PHE A 123 16.10 1.34 0.68
N LEU A 124 15.67 2.60 0.74
CA LEU A 124 16.16 3.57 1.74
C LEU A 124 15.80 3.15 3.17
N THR A 125 14.67 2.47 3.35
CA THR A 125 14.30 1.86 4.63
C THR A 125 15.19 0.65 4.95
N GLN A 126 15.58 -0.16 3.96
CA GLN A 126 16.47 -1.31 4.12
C GLN A 126 17.95 -0.92 4.36
N ASP A 127 18.47 0.13 3.73
CA ASP A 127 19.86 0.63 3.92
C ASP A 127 20.03 1.30 5.30
N ARG A 128 18.99 1.96 5.83
CA ARG A 128 19.01 2.50 7.21
C ARG A 128 19.05 1.41 8.28
N ILE A 129 18.42 0.27 8.04
CA ILE A 129 18.47 -0.90 8.93
C ILE A 129 19.84 -1.56 8.87
N SER A 130 20.47 -1.59 7.69
CA SER A 130 21.77 -2.26 7.47
C SER A 130 22.98 -1.51 8.08
N ARG A 131 22.88 -0.19 8.27
CA ARG A 131 23.95 0.63 8.90
C ARG A 131 23.83 0.72 10.42
N MET A 132 22.76 0.18 11.01
CA MET A 132 22.58 0.10 12.45
C MET A 132 22.96 -1.31 12.88
N GLU A 133 24.25 -1.58 13.03
CA GLU A 133 24.71 -2.83 13.62
C GLU A 133 24.19 -2.92 15.07
N LEU A 134 23.20 -3.79 15.29
CA LEU A 134 23.19 -4.65 16.46
C LEU A 134 23.17 -6.11 16.00
N PRO A 135 23.88 -6.98 16.71
CA PRO A 135 24.25 -8.30 16.21
C PRO A 135 23.00 -9.18 16.23
N ILE A 136 22.72 -9.85 15.11
CA ILE A 136 22.44 -11.28 15.02
C ILE A 136 22.28 -11.60 13.54
N SER A 137 23.23 -12.38 13.04
CA SER A 137 23.19 -13.02 11.72
C SER A 137 21.95 -13.89 11.55
N PHE A 138 21.25 -13.78 10.42
CA PHE A 138 20.61 -14.96 9.82
C PHE A 138 20.79 -14.96 8.29
N PRO A 139 21.12 -16.11 7.68
CA PRO A 139 21.52 -16.19 6.27
C PRO A 139 20.33 -15.97 5.34
N LEU A 140 20.50 -15.06 4.38
CA LEU A 140 19.58 -14.81 3.27
C LEU A 140 19.59 -15.99 2.29
N ARG A 141 18.73 -16.98 2.54
CA ARG A 141 18.18 -17.94 1.56
C ARG A 141 16.84 -18.42 2.13
N VAL A 142 15.80 -18.44 1.28
CA VAL A 142 14.36 -18.69 1.57
C VAL A 142 13.52 -17.39 1.61
N LEU A 143 13.24 -16.88 0.41
CA LEU A 143 12.21 -15.88 0.10
C LEU A 143 10.88 -16.62 -0.14
N ASP A 144 9.84 -16.32 0.65
CA ASP A 144 8.47 -15.94 0.20
C ASP A 144 7.46 -15.92 1.37
N ASN A 145 7.68 -16.67 2.45
CA ASN A 145 6.64 -16.85 3.49
C ASN A 145 6.70 -15.92 4.72
N ARG A 146 7.76 -15.11 4.91
CA ARG A 146 7.93 -14.32 6.17
C ARG A 146 7.50 -12.85 6.13
N ARG A 147 7.27 -12.24 4.96
CA ARG A 147 6.71 -10.87 4.90
C ARG A 147 5.25 -10.84 5.36
N SER A 148 4.49 -11.90 5.08
CA SER A 148 3.14 -12.08 5.63
C SER A 148 3.21 -12.08 7.16
N GLY A 149 4.08 -12.90 7.78
CA GLY A 149 4.20 -12.97 9.24
C GLY A 149 4.47 -11.63 9.96
N VAL A 150 5.38 -10.78 9.44
CA VAL A 150 5.72 -9.50 10.09
C VAL A 150 4.60 -8.46 9.99
N LEU A 151 3.92 -8.40 8.82
CA LEU A 151 2.72 -7.59 8.63
C LEU A 151 1.58 -8.09 9.52
N GLU A 152 1.39 -9.40 9.55
CA GLU A 152 0.35 -10.07 10.31
C GLU A 152 0.52 -9.85 11.81
N GLU A 153 1.73 -10.01 12.33
CA GLU A 153 2.08 -9.74 13.73
C GLU A 153 1.87 -8.26 14.09
N PHE A 154 2.19 -7.33 13.18
CA PHE A 154 1.87 -5.92 13.39
C PHE A 154 0.36 -5.64 13.48
N PHE A 155 -0.45 -6.22 12.58
CA PHE A 155 -1.90 -6.06 12.63
C PHE A 155 -2.49 -6.70 13.89
N ASP A 156 -2.01 -7.87 14.28
CA ASP A 156 -2.44 -8.52 15.52
C ASP A 156 -2.09 -7.66 16.74
N ASP A 157 -0.87 -7.14 16.84
CA ASP A 157 -0.48 -6.23 17.91
C ASP A 157 -1.26 -4.91 17.91
N LEU A 158 -1.60 -4.38 16.73
CA LEU A 158 -2.40 -3.16 16.58
C LEU A 158 -3.85 -3.36 17.00
N LEU A 159 -4.45 -4.48 16.62
CA LEU A 159 -5.82 -4.82 16.97
C LEU A 159 -5.96 -5.24 18.43
N ASP A 160 -4.94 -5.88 18.99
CA ASP A 160 -4.92 -6.33 20.39
C ASP A 160 -4.41 -5.22 21.35
N GLY A 161 -3.79 -4.18 20.80
CA GLY A 161 -3.27 -3.01 21.51
C GLY A 161 -1.98 -3.27 22.27
N ASN A 162 -1.10 -4.11 21.73
CA ASN A 162 0.10 -4.62 22.38
C ASN A 162 1.34 -3.70 22.22
N PHE A 163 1.20 -2.46 21.78
CA PHE A 163 2.36 -1.56 21.67
C PHE A 163 2.72 -0.91 23.01
N HIS A 164 4.00 -0.96 23.35
CA HIS A 164 4.51 -0.39 24.60
C HIS A 164 4.79 1.12 24.47
N SER A 165 4.98 1.63 23.25
CA SER A 165 5.19 3.06 23.02
C SER A 165 4.64 3.55 21.67
N TYR A 166 4.38 4.86 21.57
CA TYR A 166 3.98 5.49 20.31
C TYR A 166 5.07 5.37 19.23
N ASN A 167 6.35 5.47 19.61
CA ASN A 167 7.45 5.36 18.66
C ASN A 167 7.54 3.95 18.08
N GLU A 168 7.34 2.91 18.90
CA GLU A 168 7.27 1.52 18.43
C GLU A 168 6.12 1.32 17.44
N ALA A 169 4.93 1.81 17.79
CA ALA A 169 3.77 1.77 16.89
C ALA A 169 4.03 2.51 15.58
N LEU A 170 4.64 3.70 15.65
CA LEU A 170 4.94 4.54 14.48
C LEU A 170 6.00 3.91 13.57
N THR A 171 7.07 3.36 14.14
CA THR A 171 8.12 2.67 13.39
C THR A 171 7.56 1.44 12.67
N ARG A 172 6.76 0.63 13.36
CA ARG A 172 6.14 -0.57 12.76
C ARG A 172 5.07 -0.19 11.74
N ALA A 173 4.25 0.82 12.01
CA ALA A 173 3.24 1.30 11.07
C ALA A 173 3.86 1.85 9.77
N GLY A 174 4.96 2.60 9.88
CA GLY A 174 5.72 3.09 8.73
C GLY A 174 6.29 1.96 7.86
N SER A 175 6.69 0.84 8.46
CA SER A 175 7.20 -0.33 7.72
C SER A 175 6.14 -1.07 6.90
N VAL A 176 4.85 -0.82 7.17
CA VAL A 176 3.71 -1.45 6.49
C VAL A 176 2.89 -0.47 5.64
N GLY A 177 3.33 0.79 5.57
CA GLY A 177 2.65 1.85 4.81
C GLY A 177 1.37 2.39 5.49
N LEU A 178 1.21 2.16 6.80
CA LEU A 178 0.07 2.65 7.56
C LEU A 178 0.44 3.94 8.29
N GLU A 179 -0.23 5.04 7.94
CA GLU A 179 0.01 6.34 8.57
C GLU A 179 -0.88 6.49 9.83
N ILE A 180 -0.42 6.01 10.98
CA ILE A 180 -1.22 5.98 12.24
C ILE A 180 -1.70 7.35 12.77
N SER A 181 -1.23 8.44 12.16
CA SER A 181 -1.67 9.82 12.41
C SER A 181 -2.93 10.22 11.65
N SER A 182 -3.34 9.46 10.63
CA SER A 182 -4.60 9.71 9.89
C SER A 182 -5.79 9.02 10.57
N PRO A 183 -7.04 9.44 10.30
CA PRO A 183 -8.22 8.78 10.86
C PRO A 183 -8.49 7.45 10.14
N TYR A 184 -8.48 6.33 10.87
CA TYR A 184 -8.79 4.99 10.33
C TYR A 184 -10.10 4.45 10.88
N LYS A 185 -10.64 3.43 10.22
CA LYS A 185 -11.71 2.58 10.75
C LYS A 185 -11.30 1.12 10.67
N VAL A 186 -11.88 0.33 11.56
CA VAL A 186 -11.81 -1.13 11.48
C VAL A 186 -13.18 -1.67 11.10
N ALA A 187 -13.23 -2.55 10.10
CA ALA A 187 -14.41 -3.34 9.79
C ALA A 187 -14.10 -4.83 9.92
N VAL A 188 -15.08 -5.62 10.35
CA VAL A 188 -14.99 -7.07 10.43
C VAL A 188 -16.06 -7.64 9.54
N VAL A 189 -15.64 -8.39 8.53
CA VAL A 189 -16.51 -9.04 7.56
C VAL A 189 -16.58 -10.52 7.88
N ASP A 190 -17.79 -11.03 7.90
CA ASP A 190 -18.11 -12.43 8.05
C ASP A 190 -19.01 -12.84 6.88
N PRO A 191 -18.48 -13.58 5.90
CA PRO A 191 -19.25 -14.03 4.74
C PRO A 191 -20.27 -15.13 5.07
N ASP A 192 -20.54 -15.38 6.37
CA ASP A 192 -21.41 -16.42 6.92
C ASP A 192 -21.23 -17.75 6.21
N ILE A 193 -20.05 -18.30 6.41
CA ILE A 193 -19.80 -19.70 6.15
C ILE A 193 -20.76 -20.43 7.09
N GLY A 194 -21.86 -20.99 6.59
CA GLY A 194 -22.70 -21.87 7.40
C GLY A 194 -21.86 -23.01 8.00
N ASP A 195 -22.49 -23.95 8.69
CA ASP A 195 -21.84 -25.18 9.21
C ASP A 195 -21.35 -26.13 8.07
N ALA A 196 -20.82 -25.59 6.98
CA ALA A 196 -20.04 -26.28 5.99
C ALA A 196 -18.75 -26.75 6.67
N GLY A 197 -18.81 -27.97 7.23
CA GLY A 197 -17.71 -28.68 7.90
C GLY A 197 -16.50 -29.00 7.02
N ASN A 198 -16.21 -28.22 5.97
CA ASN A 198 -15.08 -28.38 5.09
C ASN A 198 -14.21 -27.11 5.09
N ARG A 199 -13.08 -27.16 5.81
CA ARG A 199 -12.16 -26.01 6.00
C ARG A 199 -11.62 -25.42 4.71
N ASP A 200 -11.46 -26.24 3.67
CA ASP A 200 -10.90 -25.80 2.38
C ASP A 200 -11.87 -24.84 1.66
N VAL A 201 -13.17 -25.17 1.67
CA VAL A 201 -14.23 -24.32 1.08
C VAL A 201 -14.34 -22.99 1.84
N SER A 202 -14.20 -23.02 3.16
CA SER A 202 -14.20 -21.82 4.00
C SER A 202 -13.07 -20.86 3.66
N HIS A 203 -11.85 -21.40 3.48
CA HIS A 203 -10.68 -20.60 3.17
C HIS A 203 -10.78 -19.95 1.78
N ASP A 204 -11.23 -20.70 0.77
CA ASP A 204 -11.39 -20.19 -0.59
C ASP A 204 -12.42 -19.06 -0.67
N LEU A 205 -13.56 -19.23 0.03
CA LEU A 205 -14.60 -18.20 0.12
C LEU A 205 -14.09 -16.93 0.80
N MET A 206 -13.30 -17.05 1.86
CA MET A 206 -12.69 -15.90 2.54
C MET A 206 -11.69 -15.18 1.62
N MET A 207 -10.90 -15.92 0.84
CA MET A 207 -9.95 -15.34 -0.10
C MET A 207 -10.64 -14.65 -1.28
N GLU A 208 -11.70 -15.24 -1.82
CA GLU A 208 -12.54 -14.64 -2.85
C GLU A 208 -13.23 -13.36 -2.35
N THR A 209 -13.87 -13.43 -1.17
CA THR A 209 -14.52 -12.28 -0.53
C THR A 209 -13.51 -11.14 -0.32
N ARG A 210 -12.32 -11.47 0.20
CA ARG A 210 -11.23 -10.51 0.36
C ARG A 210 -10.86 -9.88 -0.97
N GLN A 211 -10.67 -10.67 -2.01
CA GLN A 211 -10.30 -10.18 -3.33
C GLN A 211 -11.35 -9.21 -3.88
N LEU A 212 -12.63 -9.57 -3.79
CA LEU A 212 -13.75 -8.72 -4.23
C LEU A 212 -13.76 -7.37 -3.52
N ILE A 213 -13.54 -7.35 -2.20
CA ILE A 213 -13.45 -6.10 -1.42
C ILE A 213 -12.28 -5.24 -1.91
N MET A 214 -11.10 -5.84 -2.08
CA MET A 214 -9.88 -5.12 -2.44
C MET A 214 -9.91 -4.54 -3.85
N THR A 215 -10.65 -5.17 -4.78
CA THR A 215 -10.76 -4.70 -6.18
C THR A 215 -11.99 -3.83 -6.44
N HIS A 216 -12.87 -3.66 -5.47
CA HIS A 216 -14.13 -2.94 -5.69
C HIS A 216 -13.87 -1.44 -5.95
N PRO A 217 -14.61 -0.77 -6.86
CA PRO A 217 -14.41 0.67 -7.15
C PRO A 217 -14.60 1.60 -5.95
N LEU A 218 -15.46 1.20 -5.00
CA LEU A 218 -15.70 1.92 -3.74
C LEU A 218 -14.76 1.47 -2.60
N ALA A 219 -13.75 0.65 -2.87
CA ALA A 219 -12.79 0.22 -1.86
C ALA A 219 -12.10 1.46 -1.23
N PRO A 220 -12.06 1.56 0.10
CA PRO A 220 -11.41 2.68 0.77
C PRO A 220 -9.92 2.77 0.45
N LYS A 221 -9.38 3.98 0.46
CA LYS A 221 -7.94 4.21 0.31
C LYS A 221 -7.17 3.58 1.48
N ASN A 222 -5.96 3.11 1.20
CA ASN A 222 -5.07 2.46 2.17
C ASN A 222 -5.78 1.35 2.97
N ILE A 223 -6.60 0.55 2.29
CA ILE A 223 -7.23 -0.61 2.88
C ILE A 223 -6.21 -1.73 3.05
N HIS A 224 -6.11 -2.23 4.27
CA HIS A 224 -5.36 -3.41 4.65
C HIS A 224 -6.34 -4.46 5.16
N SER A 225 -6.06 -5.73 4.87
CA SER A 225 -6.94 -6.84 5.25
C SER A 225 -6.16 -7.98 5.87
N ARG A 226 -6.73 -8.58 6.91
CA ARG A 226 -6.18 -9.71 7.67
C ARG A 226 -7.26 -10.77 7.88
N LEU A 227 -6.91 -12.03 7.69
CA LEU A 227 -7.77 -13.15 8.07
C LEU A 227 -7.50 -13.50 9.54
N LYS A 228 -8.52 -13.48 10.38
CA LYS A 228 -8.43 -13.85 11.82
C LYS A 228 -9.60 -14.75 12.17
N GLY A 229 -9.34 -16.04 12.37
CA GLY A 229 -10.38 -17.06 12.50
C GLY A 229 -11.25 -17.12 11.26
N ASN A 230 -12.58 -17.00 11.43
CA ASN A 230 -13.56 -16.99 10.33
C ASN A 230 -13.93 -15.57 9.88
N HIS A 231 -13.10 -14.58 10.20
CA HIS A 231 -13.37 -13.19 9.87
C HIS A 231 -12.28 -12.59 8.99
N ILE A 232 -12.71 -11.68 8.12
CA ILE A 232 -11.84 -10.78 7.38
C ILE A 232 -11.87 -9.45 8.10
N VAL A 233 -10.76 -9.09 8.75
CA VAL A 233 -10.59 -7.80 9.42
C VAL A 233 -9.99 -6.83 8.43
N LEU A 234 -10.64 -5.68 8.27
CA LEU A 234 -10.23 -4.60 7.38
C LEU A 234 -9.84 -3.39 8.21
N VAL A 235 -8.69 -2.79 7.89
CA VAL A 235 -8.22 -1.54 8.47
C VAL A 235 -8.03 -0.57 7.33
N TYR A 236 -8.72 0.57 7.35
CA TYR A 236 -8.71 1.48 6.20
C TYR A 236 -8.89 2.94 6.59
N LEU A 237 -8.44 3.84 5.72
CA LEU A 237 -8.55 5.28 5.93
C LEU A 237 -10.04 5.69 5.92
N ALA A 238 -10.45 6.45 6.93
CA ALA A 238 -11.83 6.91 7.12
C ALA A 238 -12.21 8.06 6.17
N ALA A 239 -12.03 7.85 4.86
CA ALA A 239 -12.39 8.78 3.82
C ALA A 239 -13.81 8.54 3.25
N ASN A 240 -14.29 7.30 3.32
CA ASN A 240 -15.59 6.91 2.79
C ASN A 240 -16.74 7.33 3.73
N THR A 241 -17.84 7.75 3.12
CA THR A 241 -19.13 7.94 3.77
C THR A 241 -19.75 6.60 4.17
N LYS A 242 -20.65 6.60 5.15
CA LYS A 242 -21.39 5.38 5.56
C LYS A 242 -22.14 4.75 4.39
N THR A 243 -22.71 5.56 3.50
CA THR A 243 -23.47 5.09 2.32
C THR A 243 -22.57 4.37 1.32
N GLU A 244 -21.34 4.85 1.12
CA GLU A 244 -20.36 4.18 0.26
C GLU A 244 -19.90 2.86 0.87
N GLU A 245 -19.65 2.82 2.19
CA GLU A 245 -19.33 1.58 2.91
C GLU A 245 -20.47 0.57 2.81
N GLN A 246 -21.72 1.00 3.03
CA GLN A 246 -22.90 0.14 2.85
C GLN A 246 -23.02 -0.39 1.42
N THR A 247 -22.78 0.44 0.42
CA THR A 247 -22.88 0.06 -0.99
C THR A 247 -21.78 -0.92 -1.38
N LEU A 248 -20.54 -0.67 -0.96
CA LEU A 248 -19.40 -1.57 -1.15
C LEU A 248 -19.72 -2.98 -0.64
N PHE A 249 -20.06 -3.09 0.65
CA PHE A 249 -20.25 -4.38 1.28
C PHE A 249 -21.51 -5.09 0.79
N ARG A 250 -22.56 -4.35 0.42
CA ARG A 250 -23.74 -4.93 -0.22
C ARG A 250 -23.42 -5.50 -1.60
N ASN A 251 -22.62 -4.80 -2.40
CA ASN A 251 -22.21 -5.30 -3.71
C ASN A 251 -21.36 -6.57 -3.56
N VAL A 252 -20.42 -6.57 -2.61
CA VAL A 252 -19.63 -7.78 -2.31
C VAL A 252 -20.55 -8.91 -1.85
N ALA A 253 -21.49 -8.65 -0.95
CA ALA A 253 -22.47 -9.64 -0.49
C ALA A 253 -23.25 -10.28 -1.64
N SER A 254 -23.74 -9.47 -2.59
CA SER A 254 -24.45 -9.97 -3.78
C SER A 254 -23.59 -10.91 -4.62
N ASN A 255 -22.32 -10.55 -4.87
CA ASN A 255 -21.41 -11.39 -5.66
C ASN A 255 -21.05 -12.69 -4.95
N VAL A 256 -20.88 -12.65 -3.63
CA VAL A 256 -20.57 -13.84 -2.82
C VAL A 256 -21.80 -14.76 -2.73
N ALA A 257 -23.00 -14.21 -2.63
CA ALA A 257 -24.25 -14.98 -2.57
C ALA A 257 -24.60 -15.69 -3.88
N GLU A 258 -24.21 -15.15 -5.04
CA GLU A 258 -24.40 -15.81 -6.34
C GLU A 258 -23.57 -17.11 -6.48
N GLY A 259 -22.54 -17.30 -5.66
CA GLY A 259 -21.66 -18.47 -5.68
C GLY A 259 -22.00 -19.58 -4.68
N VAL A 260 -22.86 -19.34 -3.69
CA VAL A 260 -23.10 -20.28 -2.57
C VAL A 260 -24.58 -20.27 -2.14
N ASP A 261 -25.24 -21.42 -2.18
CA ASP A 261 -26.67 -21.59 -1.77
C ASP A 261 -26.89 -21.53 -0.24
N ARG A 262 -25.94 -20.98 0.54
CA ARG A 262 -25.98 -20.96 2.01
C ARG A 262 -25.16 -19.80 2.60
N GLY A 263 -25.78 -19.06 3.52
CA GLY A 263 -25.13 -18.08 4.41
C GLY A 263 -25.61 -16.65 4.22
N GLY A 264 -25.77 -15.90 5.31
CA GLY A 264 -25.88 -14.44 5.25
C GLY A 264 -24.54 -13.77 4.89
N PHE A 265 -24.49 -12.44 4.85
CA PHE A 265 -23.23 -11.71 4.76
C PHE A 265 -23.27 -10.56 5.76
N PHE A 266 -22.36 -10.56 6.72
CA PHE A 266 -22.42 -9.65 7.84
C PHE A 266 -21.15 -8.82 7.92
N VAL A 267 -21.33 -7.53 8.16
CA VAL A 267 -20.21 -6.61 8.37
C VAL A 267 -20.48 -5.78 9.59
N GLY A 268 -19.53 -5.75 10.53
CA GLY A 268 -19.51 -4.79 11.62
C GLY A 268 -18.46 -3.73 11.35
N VAL A 269 -18.82 -2.45 11.48
CA VAL A 269 -17.90 -1.31 11.28
C VAL A 269 -17.76 -0.54 12.58
N GLY A 270 -16.52 -0.39 13.05
CA GLY A 270 -16.17 0.38 14.24
C GLY A 270 -16.19 1.89 14.00
N LYS A 271 -16.01 2.67 15.07
CA LYS A 271 -15.87 4.13 14.95
C LYS A 271 -14.54 4.51 14.34
N THR A 272 -14.49 5.73 13.80
CA THR A 272 -13.26 6.36 13.33
C THR A 272 -12.30 6.57 14.50
N THR A 273 -11.06 6.13 14.33
CA THR A 273 -9.95 6.30 15.27
C THR A 273 -9.37 7.71 15.16
N LYS A 274 -9.00 8.29 16.30
CA LYS A 274 -8.29 9.58 16.37
C LYS A 274 -6.80 9.42 16.60
N ASN A 275 -6.38 8.23 17.07
CA ASN A 275 -5.00 7.90 17.36
C ASN A 275 -4.81 6.37 17.31
N TRP A 276 -3.55 5.93 17.34
CA TRP A 276 -3.15 4.53 17.25
C TRP A 276 -3.72 3.63 18.36
N ARG A 277 -4.04 4.16 19.56
CA ARG A 277 -4.57 3.36 20.67
C ARG A 277 -6.03 2.96 20.44
N GLU A 278 -6.77 3.79 19.72
CA GLU A 278 -8.19 3.58 19.43
C GLU A 278 -8.43 2.50 18.37
N PHE A 279 -7.39 1.93 17.74
CA PHE A 279 -7.53 0.80 16.81
C PHE A 279 -8.12 -0.43 17.50
N LYS A 280 -7.63 -0.75 18.70
CA LYS A 280 -8.21 -1.81 19.55
C LYS A 280 -9.68 -1.57 19.86
N ASP A 281 -10.03 -0.32 20.18
CA ASP A 281 -11.40 0.06 20.49
C ASP A 281 -12.30 -0.05 19.25
N SER A 282 -11.85 0.47 18.11
CA SER A 282 -12.55 0.38 16.82
C SER A 282 -12.75 -1.09 16.40
N TYR A 283 -11.75 -1.94 16.59
CA TYR A 283 -11.85 -3.38 16.35
C TYR A 283 -12.88 -4.06 17.27
N SER A 284 -12.82 -3.79 18.58
CA SER A 284 -13.78 -4.34 19.55
C SER A 284 -15.22 -3.90 19.26
N GLN A 285 -15.38 -2.64 18.81
CA GLN A 285 -16.65 -2.09 18.36
C GLN A 285 -17.16 -2.75 17.08
N ALA A 286 -16.28 -3.02 16.12
CA ALA A 286 -16.63 -3.71 14.87
C ALA A 286 -17.11 -5.15 15.14
N ILE A 287 -16.43 -5.90 16.02
CA ILE A 287 -16.91 -7.23 16.45
C ILE A 287 -18.28 -7.12 17.12
N THR A 288 -18.44 -6.19 18.06
CA THR A 288 -19.74 -6.00 18.73
C THR A 288 -20.85 -5.67 17.73
N ALA A 289 -20.55 -4.83 16.74
CA ALA A 289 -21.50 -4.46 15.71
C ALA A 289 -21.87 -5.63 14.80
N LEU A 290 -20.89 -6.47 14.46
CA LEU A 290 -21.10 -7.70 13.70
C LEU A 290 -22.02 -8.67 14.45
N GLU A 291 -21.75 -8.93 15.74
CA GLU A 291 -22.54 -9.84 16.57
C GLU A 291 -23.98 -9.37 16.74
N ILE A 292 -24.18 -8.08 17.01
CA ILE A 292 -25.51 -7.48 17.10
C ILE A 292 -26.20 -7.57 15.73
N GLY A 293 -25.49 -7.26 14.65
CA GLY A 293 -26.00 -7.38 13.28
C GLY A 293 -26.50 -8.79 12.95
N LYS A 294 -25.73 -9.83 13.32
CA LYS A 294 -26.13 -11.23 13.18
C LYS A 294 -27.37 -11.61 13.96
N ARG A 295 -27.55 -11.04 15.17
CA ARG A 295 -28.72 -11.32 16.03
C ARG A 295 -29.99 -10.62 15.53
N LEU A 296 -29.86 -9.41 15.02
CA LEU A 296 -30.98 -8.55 14.66
C LEU A 296 -31.42 -8.70 13.19
N PHE A 297 -30.50 -8.96 12.28
CA PHE A 297 -30.74 -8.90 10.83
C PHE A 297 -30.34 -10.20 10.13
N PRO A 298 -31.14 -11.26 10.20
CA PRO A 298 -30.77 -12.59 9.68
C PRO A 298 -30.49 -12.65 8.17
N SER A 299 -30.85 -11.62 7.39
CA SER A 299 -30.65 -11.55 5.94
C SER A 299 -29.35 -10.86 5.48
N GLY A 300 -28.38 -10.67 6.38
CA GLY A 300 -27.08 -10.09 6.05
C GLY A 300 -27.13 -8.57 5.89
N LYS A 301 -26.43 -7.84 6.77
CA LYS A 301 -26.36 -6.38 6.75
C LYS A 301 -25.02 -5.84 7.24
N VAL A 302 -24.72 -4.62 6.81
CA VAL A 302 -23.64 -3.78 7.32
C VAL A 302 -24.17 -3.03 8.55
N ALA A 303 -23.56 -3.26 9.70
CA ALA A 303 -23.87 -2.62 10.96
C ALA A 303 -22.72 -1.69 11.38
N HIS A 304 -23.00 -0.39 11.38
CA HIS A 304 -22.09 0.61 11.93
C HIS A 304 -22.30 0.75 13.43
N TYR A 305 -21.24 0.65 14.22
CA TYR A 305 -21.33 0.68 15.68
C TYR A 305 -21.99 1.95 16.23
N GLU A 306 -21.84 3.08 15.53
CA GLU A 306 -22.47 4.36 15.88
C GLU A 306 -24.00 4.30 15.84
N ASP A 307 -24.56 3.47 14.96
CA ASP A 307 -25.99 3.44 14.67
C ASP A 307 -26.72 2.43 15.58
N LEU A 308 -25.98 1.65 16.37
CA LEU A 308 -26.54 0.60 17.23
C LEU A 308 -27.15 1.12 18.54
N GLY A 309 -26.96 2.40 18.89
CA GLY A 309 -27.72 3.09 19.95
C GLY A 309 -28.04 2.24 21.18
N LEU A 310 -29.35 2.00 21.41
CA LEU A 310 -29.94 1.22 22.50
C LEU A 310 -29.73 -0.30 22.35
N TYR A 311 -29.59 -0.82 21.13
CA TYR A 311 -29.40 -2.26 20.86
C TYR A 311 -28.15 -2.83 21.55
N ARG A 312 -27.18 -1.97 21.86
CA ARG A 312 -25.98 -2.32 22.65
C ARG A 312 -26.31 -2.73 24.09
N LEU A 313 -27.27 -2.06 24.72
CA LEU A 313 -27.74 -2.40 26.08
C LEU A 313 -28.60 -3.66 26.03
N LEU A 314 -29.46 -3.75 25.02
CA LEU A 314 -30.35 -4.90 24.83
C LEU A 314 -29.56 -6.20 24.59
N CYS A 315 -28.49 -6.18 23.80
CA CYS A 315 -27.69 -7.39 23.52
C CYS A 315 -26.81 -7.86 24.69
N GLN A 316 -26.70 -7.12 25.80
CA GLN A 316 -26.11 -7.60 27.05
C GLN A 316 -27.04 -8.59 27.79
N ILE A 317 -28.34 -8.58 27.46
CA ILE A 317 -29.29 -9.56 27.94
C ILE A 317 -29.05 -10.86 27.16
N LYS A 318 -28.64 -11.92 27.88
CA LYS A 318 -28.23 -13.21 27.29
C LYS A 318 -29.37 -13.99 26.64
N ASP A 319 -30.62 -13.65 26.94
CA ASP A 319 -31.78 -14.44 26.54
C ASP A 319 -32.35 -14.01 25.17
N ARG A 320 -32.37 -14.95 24.22
CA ARG A 320 -32.77 -14.74 22.82
C ARG A 320 -34.27 -14.47 22.65
N ASN A 321 -35.10 -14.98 23.55
CA ASN A 321 -36.56 -14.88 23.40
C ASN A 321 -37.07 -13.50 23.81
N ILE A 322 -36.49 -12.92 24.86
CA ILE A 322 -36.86 -11.58 25.36
C ILE A 322 -36.58 -10.51 24.29
N LEU A 323 -35.47 -10.62 23.57
CA LEU A 323 -35.10 -9.65 22.53
C LEU A 323 -36.04 -9.65 21.31
N ARG A 324 -36.73 -10.76 21.04
CA ARG A 324 -37.71 -10.85 19.94
C ARG A 324 -39.09 -10.33 20.32
N GLU A 325 -39.42 -10.24 21.60
CA GLU A 325 -40.73 -9.71 22.05
C GLU A 325 -40.78 -8.17 22.08
N PHE A 326 -39.61 -7.50 22.09
CA PHE A 326 -39.51 -6.04 22.14
C PHE A 326 -39.18 -5.37 20.79
N MET A 327 -39.02 -6.16 19.71
CA MET A 327 -38.75 -5.68 18.35
C MET A 327 -39.89 -6.04 17.40
#